data_AF-A0A1V0TIW7-F1
#
_entry.id   AF-A0A1V0TIW7-F1
#
_cell.length_a   1.000
_cell.length_b   1.000
_cell.length_c   1.000
_cell.angle_alpha   90.00
_cell.angle_beta   90.00
_cell.angle_gamma   90.00
#
_symmetry.space_group_name_H-M   'P 1'
#
loop_
_entity.id
_entity.type
_entity.pdbx_description
1 polymer ?
#
loop_
_entity_poly.entity_id
_entity_poly.type
_entity_poly.pdbx_seq_one_letter_code
_entity_poly.pdbx_strand_id
1 'polypeptide(L)'
;MTEADEETAAELYRLAGMVGISDPDKVLKEQNRASHVEMDMLAADIPKANTDPAAVRAWWNGLSERQQHDMMPAEPVQLAHLDGIPESVKREMRGTDGKFDRIKMVEYALENWDKQDPIQFKNNCTNFVSQALDHAGMQKKLDPLSGPDGDDTWGHESGVGNDWWDSRMYYSKSWAGAENQQNFMLKHGGEEVPASQVRPGDIIHYEQQGPNDEIEHGNTHHAAVVTAVMPDGEIKYTQHQDSYQNVSLQGRLPATENAEGQQNIRIVRPHPDRY
;
A
#
# COMPACT_ATOMS: atom_id res chain seq x y z
N MET A 1 21.26 0.48 26.31
CA MET A 1 20.45 1.50 25.64
C MET A 1 21.13 1.81 24.34
N THR A 2 20.54 1.31 23.27
CA THR A 2 20.84 1.74 21.90
C THR A 2 20.15 3.09 21.65
N GLU A 3 20.51 3.77 20.57
CA GLU A 3 19.82 5.00 20.10
C GLU A 3 18.32 4.75 19.89
N ALA A 4 17.97 3.58 19.36
CA ALA A 4 16.58 3.13 19.20
C ALA A 4 15.82 3.02 20.53
N ASP A 5 16.47 2.54 21.61
CA ASP A 5 15.84 2.47 22.94
C ASP A 5 15.50 3.87 23.49
N GLU A 6 16.35 4.86 23.22
CA GLU A 6 16.17 6.24 23.65
C GLU A 6 15.05 6.94 22.89
N GLU A 7 15.00 6.77 21.56
CA GLU A 7 13.94 7.30 20.70
C GLU A 7 12.57 6.67 21.03
N THR A 8 12.55 5.35 21.22
CA THR A 8 11.35 4.61 21.65
C THR A 8 10.81 5.15 22.96
N ALA A 9 11.68 5.29 23.97
CA ALA A 9 11.28 5.80 25.28
C ALA A 9 10.73 7.23 25.18
N ALA A 10 11.40 8.10 24.41
CA ALA A 10 10.96 9.48 24.20
C ALA A 10 9.57 9.56 23.55
N GLU A 11 9.30 8.73 22.53
CA GLU A 11 7.99 8.71 21.87
C GLU A 11 6.90 8.13 22.78
N LEU A 12 7.18 7.06 23.53
CA LEU A 12 6.23 6.52 24.51
C LEU A 12 5.86 7.54 25.59
N TYR A 13 6.85 8.30 26.11
CA TYR A 13 6.59 9.38 27.06
C TYR A 13 5.74 10.50 26.44
N ARG A 14 5.98 10.82 25.17
CA ARG A 14 5.21 11.83 24.44
C ARG A 14 3.76 11.37 24.25
N LEU A 15 3.54 10.15 23.74
CA LEU A 15 2.20 9.56 23.55
C LEU A 15 1.44 9.45 24.87
N ALA A 16 2.11 9.06 25.96
CA ALA A 16 1.52 9.02 27.30
C ALA A 16 1.08 10.42 27.79
N GLY A 17 1.71 11.50 27.31
CA GLY A 17 1.29 12.88 27.57
C GLY A 17 0.07 13.34 26.77
N MET A 18 -0.42 12.53 25.82
CA MET A 18 -1.43 12.92 24.84
C MET A 18 -2.77 12.20 24.98
N VAL A 19 -2.93 11.38 26.02
CA VAL A 19 -4.11 10.53 26.31
C VAL A 19 -5.39 11.34 26.66
N GLY A 20 -5.47 12.62 26.28
CA GLY A 20 -6.61 13.50 26.49
C GLY A 20 -6.88 14.48 25.34
N ILE A 21 -6.26 14.30 24.18
CA ILE A 21 -6.54 15.13 23.00
C ILE A 21 -7.84 14.64 22.35
N SER A 22 -8.81 15.54 22.25
CA SER A 22 -10.11 15.28 21.60
C SER A 22 -10.27 15.99 20.25
N ASP A 23 -9.27 16.76 19.82
CA ASP A 23 -9.25 17.46 18.53
C ASP A 23 -8.91 16.46 17.41
N PRO A 24 -9.85 16.13 16.50
CA PRO A 24 -9.67 15.07 15.52
C PRO A 24 -8.46 15.29 14.59
N ASP A 25 -8.20 16.53 14.16
CA ASP A 25 -7.09 16.84 13.26
C ASP A 25 -5.73 16.66 13.95
N LYS A 26 -5.67 16.99 15.24
CA LYS A 26 -4.48 16.73 16.05
C LYS A 26 -4.31 15.24 16.30
N VAL A 27 -5.38 14.50 16.60
CA VAL A 27 -5.30 13.05 16.79
C VAL A 27 -4.76 12.37 15.53
N LEU A 28 -5.26 12.74 14.35
CA LEU A 28 -4.84 12.13 13.09
C LEU A 28 -3.35 12.38 12.77
N LYS A 29 -2.87 13.62 12.97
CA LYS A 29 -1.44 13.96 12.80
C LYS A 29 -0.55 13.13 13.71
N GLU A 30 -1.03 12.86 14.92
CA GLU A 30 -0.25 12.18 15.95
C GLU A 30 -0.27 10.66 15.77
N GLN A 31 -1.38 10.11 15.28
CA GLN A 31 -1.45 8.74 14.81
C GLN A 31 -0.51 8.51 13.63
N ASN A 32 -0.47 9.43 12.66
CA ASN A 32 0.46 9.31 11.54
C ASN A 32 1.92 9.34 12.02
N ARG A 33 2.27 10.26 12.93
CA ARG A 33 3.61 10.31 13.53
C ARG A 33 3.95 9.02 14.29
N ALA A 34 3.05 8.54 15.14
CA ALA A 34 3.25 7.31 15.89
C ALA A 34 3.48 6.11 14.94
N SER A 35 2.74 6.07 13.84
CA SER A 35 2.88 5.06 12.79
C SER A 35 4.28 5.04 12.18
N HIS A 36 4.85 6.21 11.88
CA HIS A 36 6.22 6.31 11.38
C HIS A 36 7.26 5.93 12.42
N VAL A 37 7.11 6.38 13.67
CA VAL A 37 8.07 6.04 14.73
C VAL A 37 8.12 4.53 14.97
N GLU A 38 6.97 3.86 14.94
CA GLU A 38 6.93 2.40 15.09
C GLU A 38 7.71 1.68 13.98
N MET A 39 7.57 2.14 12.72
CA MET A 39 8.36 1.61 11.60
C MET A 39 9.84 1.91 11.79
N ASP A 40 10.20 3.16 12.12
CA ASP A 40 11.59 3.58 12.35
C ASP A 40 12.26 2.75 13.45
N MET A 41 11.54 2.43 14.52
CA MET A 41 12.03 1.58 15.61
C MET A 41 12.38 0.16 15.13
N LEU A 42 11.57 -0.43 14.26
CA LEU A 42 11.85 -1.75 13.69
C LEU A 42 13.00 -1.68 12.67
N ALA A 43 13.00 -0.65 11.84
CA ALA A 43 14.01 -0.40 10.82
C ALA A 43 15.40 -0.09 11.42
N ALA A 44 15.47 0.41 12.66
CA ALA A 44 16.73 0.73 13.33
C ALA A 44 17.66 -0.48 13.52
N ASP A 45 17.09 -1.69 13.64
CA ASP A 45 17.84 -2.93 13.76
C ASP A 45 18.30 -3.50 12.40
N ILE A 46 17.82 -2.92 11.29
CA ILE A 46 18.15 -3.34 9.94
C ILE A 46 19.48 -2.69 9.51
N PRO A 47 20.47 -3.47 9.02
CA PRO A 47 21.72 -2.93 8.52
C PRO A 47 21.48 -1.82 7.47
N LYS A 48 22.33 -0.80 7.48
CA LYS A 48 22.25 0.29 6.50
C LYS A 48 22.60 -0.21 5.10
N ALA A 49 22.09 0.48 4.08
CA ALA A 49 22.52 0.26 2.70
C ALA A 49 24.05 0.35 2.58
N ASN A 50 24.64 -0.50 1.74
CA ASN A 50 26.10 -0.65 1.56
C ASN A 50 26.88 -1.26 2.75
N THR A 51 26.18 -1.83 3.75
CA THR A 51 26.84 -2.72 4.72
C THR A 51 27.43 -3.92 3.98
N ASP A 52 28.61 -4.40 4.41
CA ASP A 52 29.26 -5.57 3.82
C ASP A 52 28.27 -6.76 3.70
N PRO A 53 28.08 -7.36 2.51
CA PRO A 53 27.11 -8.43 2.32
C PRO A 53 27.33 -9.65 3.21
N ALA A 54 28.57 -9.90 3.64
CA ALA A 54 28.85 -10.97 4.61
C ALA A 54 28.33 -10.62 6.01
N ALA A 55 28.45 -9.36 6.44
CA ALA A 55 27.90 -8.87 7.69
C ALA A 55 26.36 -8.85 7.67
N VAL A 56 25.72 -8.40 6.59
CA VAL A 56 24.26 -8.48 6.42
C VAL A 56 23.78 -9.93 6.50
N ARG A 57 24.47 -10.85 5.83
CA ARG A 57 24.13 -12.28 5.88
C ARG A 57 24.29 -12.87 7.28
N ALA A 58 25.34 -12.48 8.01
CA ALA A 58 25.55 -12.91 9.39
C ALA A 58 24.46 -12.37 10.32
N TRP A 59 24.06 -11.10 10.16
CA TRP A 59 22.94 -10.49 10.85
C TRP A 59 21.63 -11.26 10.57
N TRP A 60 21.28 -11.44 9.31
CA TRP A 60 20.06 -12.15 8.90
C TRP A 60 20.00 -13.56 9.48
N ASN A 61 21.10 -14.32 9.38
CA ASN A 61 21.19 -15.68 9.92
C ASN A 61 21.23 -15.72 11.46
N GLY A 62 21.50 -14.60 12.12
CA GLY A 62 21.46 -14.47 13.58
C GLY A 62 20.07 -14.21 14.13
N LEU A 63 19.13 -13.76 13.28
CA LEU A 63 17.72 -13.60 13.63
C LEU A 63 17.06 -14.97 13.81
N SER A 64 16.11 -15.05 14.73
CA SER A 64 15.19 -16.20 14.79
C SER A 64 14.28 -16.24 13.55
N GLU A 65 13.74 -17.41 13.24
CA GLU A 65 12.78 -17.57 12.13
C GLU A 65 11.58 -16.62 12.26
N ARG A 66 11.12 -16.40 13.49
CA ARG A 66 10.03 -15.45 13.76
C ARG A 66 10.44 -14.02 13.44
N GLN A 67 11.63 -13.58 13.86
CA GLN A 67 12.11 -12.23 13.54
C GLN A 67 12.28 -12.03 12.03
N GLN A 68 12.81 -13.04 11.32
CA GLN A 68 12.90 -12.99 9.86
C GLN A 68 11.50 -12.87 9.23
N HIS A 69 10.55 -13.71 9.67
CA HIS A 69 9.17 -13.69 9.18
C HIS A 69 8.47 -12.36 9.47
N ASP A 70 8.68 -11.76 10.65
CA ASP A 70 8.03 -10.52 11.07
C ASP A 70 8.65 -9.29 10.36
N MET A 71 9.95 -9.31 10.06
CA MET A 71 10.62 -8.21 9.33
C MET A 71 10.26 -8.16 7.85
N MET A 72 10.05 -9.32 7.20
CA MET A 72 9.73 -9.38 5.77
C MET A 72 8.51 -8.55 5.35
N PRO A 73 7.35 -8.63 6.03
CA PRO A 73 6.20 -7.80 5.72
C PRO A 73 6.26 -6.40 6.32
N ALA A 74 7.09 -6.16 7.34
CA ALA A 74 7.17 -4.85 7.99
C ALA A 74 8.11 -3.88 7.26
N GLU A 75 9.25 -4.36 6.78
CA GLU A 75 10.25 -3.55 6.05
C GLU A 75 10.68 -4.17 4.70
N PRO A 76 9.70 -4.50 3.82
CA PRO A 76 9.94 -5.30 2.61
C PRO A 76 10.91 -4.63 1.63
N VAL A 77 10.81 -3.31 1.44
CA VAL A 77 11.63 -2.54 0.49
C VAL A 77 13.06 -2.43 0.99
N GLN A 78 13.26 -2.07 2.27
CA GLN A 78 14.60 -1.94 2.85
C GLN A 78 15.34 -3.28 2.77
N LEU A 79 14.70 -4.39 3.15
CA LEU A 79 15.29 -5.73 3.07
C LEU A 79 15.62 -6.15 1.63
N ALA A 80 14.75 -5.85 0.66
CA ALA A 80 14.99 -6.20 -0.74
C ALA A 80 16.26 -5.53 -1.32
N HIS A 81 16.57 -4.31 -0.85
CA HIS A 81 17.74 -3.55 -1.26
C HIS A 81 19.04 -3.91 -0.53
N LEU A 82 18.98 -4.72 0.53
CA LEU A 82 20.19 -5.14 1.22
C LEU A 82 20.91 -6.27 0.47
N ASP A 83 22.15 -6.01 0.10
CA ASP A 83 23.06 -7.04 -0.38
C ASP A 83 23.42 -7.98 0.77
N GLY A 84 23.24 -9.28 0.58
CA GLY A 84 23.50 -10.31 1.61
C GLY A 84 22.24 -11.02 2.13
N ILE A 85 21.05 -10.44 1.94
CA ILE A 85 19.77 -11.14 2.15
C ILE A 85 19.64 -12.28 1.12
N PRO A 86 19.23 -13.50 1.53
CA PRO A 86 19.08 -14.61 0.60
C PRO A 86 18.13 -14.31 -0.55
N GLU A 87 18.48 -14.70 -1.78
CA GLU A 87 17.61 -14.49 -2.96
C GLU A 87 16.26 -15.20 -2.85
N SER A 88 16.17 -16.29 -2.08
CA SER A 88 14.89 -16.94 -1.79
C SER A 88 13.96 -16.03 -0.98
N VAL A 89 14.50 -15.30 0.00
CA VAL A 89 13.75 -14.34 0.83
C VAL A 89 13.31 -13.16 -0.04
N LYS A 90 14.22 -12.59 -0.84
CA LYS A 90 13.86 -11.50 -1.77
C LYS A 90 12.76 -11.93 -2.74
N ARG A 91 12.87 -13.14 -3.30
CA ARG A 91 11.85 -13.69 -4.21
C ARG A 91 10.50 -13.90 -3.53
N GLU A 92 10.50 -14.35 -2.28
CA GLU A 92 9.26 -14.48 -1.52
C GLU A 92 8.55 -13.13 -1.35
N MET A 93 9.29 -12.08 -0.97
CA MET A 93 8.70 -10.74 -0.81
C MET A 93 8.23 -10.12 -2.14
N ARG A 94 8.95 -10.36 -3.24
CA ARG A 94 8.55 -9.90 -4.59
C ARG A 94 7.28 -10.59 -5.11
N GLY A 95 6.91 -11.74 -4.55
CA GLY A 95 5.88 -12.63 -5.09
C GLY A 95 6.48 -13.74 -5.94
N THR A 96 5.86 -14.93 -5.87
CA THR A 96 6.40 -16.15 -6.47
C THR A 96 5.79 -16.51 -7.83
N ASP A 97 4.72 -15.83 -8.25
CA ASP A 97 4.04 -16.08 -9.52
C ASP A 97 4.70 -15.38 -10.72
N GLY A 98 5.59 -14.41 -10.47
CA GLY A 98 6.34 -13.69 -11.50
C GLY A 98 5.50 -12.73 -12.35
N LYS A 99 4.28 -12.38 -11.92
CA LYS A 99 3.34 -11.59 -12.74
C LYS A 99 3.48 -10.08 -12.54
N PHE A 100 3.95 -9.69 -11.38
CA PHE A 100 4.42 -8.33 -11.07
C PHE A 100 5.32 -8.41 -9.83
N ASP A 101 6.12 -7.37 -9.61
CA ASP A 101 7.01 -7.27 -8.46
C ASP A 101 6.34 -6.47 -7.34
N ARG A 102 5.89 -7.18 -6.29
CA ARG A 102 5.22 -6.56 -5.14
C ARG A 102 6.10 -5.55 -4.40
N ILE A 103 7.41 -5.76 -4.38
CA ILE A 103 8.34 -4.81 -3.75
C ILE A 103 8.35 -3.50 -4.55
N LYS A 104 8.41 -3.57 -5.88
CA LYS A 104 8.36 -2.37 -6.73
C LYS A 104 7.04 -1.63 -6.62
N MET A 105 5.94 -2.34 -6.42
CA MET A 105 4.63 -1.71 -6.17
C MET A 105 4.66 -0.91 -4.86
N VAL A 106 5.18 -1.52 -3.79
CA VAL A 106 5.29 -0.88 -2.47
C VAL A 106 6.27 0.29 -2.53
N GLU A 107 7.44 0.11 -3.14
CA GLU A 107 8.44 1.15 -3.36
C GLU A 107 7.86 2.34 -4.13
N TYR A 108 7.15 2.09 -5.24
CA TYR A 108 6.47 3.14 -5.98
C TYR A 108 5.49 3.89 -5.08
N ALA A 109 4.68 3.19 -4.29
CA ALA A 109 3.72 3.84 -3.40
C ALA A 109 4.44 4.74 -2.38
N LEU A 110 5.49 4.23 -1.75
CA LEU A 110 6.30 4.97 -0.77
C LEU A 110 7.02 6.18 -1.37
N GLU A 111 7.40 6.13 -2.65
CA GLU A 111 8.13 7.23 -3.29
C GLU A 111 7.23 8.28 -3.95
N ASN A 112 5.96 7.97 -4.22
CA ASN A 112 5.09 8.81 -5.06
C ASN A 112 3.79 9.25 -4.37
N TRP A 113 3.64 9.01 -3.07
CA TRP A 113 2.45 9.37 -2.30
C TRP A 113 2.15 10.89 -2.25
N ASP A 114 3.19 11.73 -2.34
CA ASP A 114 3.12 13.20 -2.27
C ASP A 114 3.42 13.91 -3.60
N LYS A 115 3.72 13.14 -4.65
CA LYS A 115 4.02 13.69 -5.98
C LYS A 115 2.72 14.01 -6.70
N GLN A 116 2.80 14.74 -7.81
CA GLN A 116 1.62 14.89 -8.67
C GLN A 116 1.49 13.67 -9.59
N ASP A 117 0.29 13.12 -9.68
CA ASP A 117 -0.01 12.10 -10.68
C ASP A 117 0.28 12.60 -12.10
N PRO A 118 0.84 11.75 -12.98
CA PRO A 118 1.06 12.10 -14.39
C PRO A 118 -0.20 12.51 -15.13
N ILE A 119 -1.36 12.01 -14.68
CA ILE A 119 -2.69 12.34 -15.21
C ILE A 119 -3.66 12.48 -14.05
N GLN A 120 -4.42 13.56 -14.05
CA GLN A 120 -5.40 13.86 -13.01
C GLN A 120 -6.77 13.25 -13.35
N PHE A 121 -7.29 12.43 -12.44
CA PHE A 121 -8.63 11.86 -12.49
C PHE A 121 -9.50 12.46 -11.38
N LYS A 122 -10.81 12.18 -11.42
CA LYS A 122 -11.70 12.51 -10.29
C LYS A 122 -11.40 11.65 -9.04
N ASN A 123 -10.92 10.42 -9.24
CA ASN A 123 -10.49 9.52 -8.18
C ASN A 123 -9.00 9.23 -8.41
N ASN A 124 -8.15 10.03 -7.75
CA ASN A 124 -6.70 9.91 -7.89
C ASN A 124 -6.13 8.73 -7.10
N CYS A 125 -6.85 8.24 -6.08
CA CYS A 125 -6.40 7.12 -5.26
C CYS A 125 -6.34 5.81 -6.04
N THR A 126 -7.36 5.54 -6.86
CA THR A 126 -7.35 4.34 -7.72
C THR A 126 -6.33 4.47 -8.84
N ASN A 127 -6.19 5.66 -9.42
CA ASN A 127 -5.15 5.96 -10.41
C ASN A 127 -3.76 5.67 -9.83
N PHE A 128 -3.45 6.16 -8.63
CA PHE A 128 -2.20 5.89 -7.93
C PHE A 128 -1.93 4.40 -7.72
N VAL A 129 -2.93 3.63 -7.26
CA VAL A 129 -2.81 2.17 -7.14
C VAL A 129 -2.51 1.53 -8.51
N SER A 130 -3.21 1.96 -9.57
CA SER A 130 -2.99 1.42 -10.91
C SER A 130 -1.60 1.77 -11.47
N GLN A 131 -1.10 2.99 -11.21
CA GLN A 131 0.26 3.39 -11.54
C GLN A 131 1.30 2.53 -10.80
N ALA A 132 1.07 2.23 -9.51
CA ALA A 132 1.95 1.37 -8.73
C ALA A 132 2.00 -0.06 -9.31
N LEU A 133 0.86 -0.61 -9.74
CA LEU A 133 0.78 -1.92 -10.38
C LEU A 133 1.48 -1.95 -11.76
N ASP A 134 1.27 -0.93 -12.59
CA ASP A 134 1.93 -0.81 -13.91
C ASP A 134 3.45 -0.66 -13.76
N HIS A 135 3.90 0.15 -12.78
CA HIS A 135 5.32 0.28 -12.44
C HIS A 135 5.94 -1.03 -11.93
N ALA A 136 5.17 -1.81 -11.18
CA ALA A 136 5.57 -3.15 -10.73
C ALA A 136 5.61 -4.19 -11.87
N GLY A 137 5.20 -3.82 -13.08
CA GLY A 137 5.23 -4.67 -14.25
C GLY A 137 3.98 -5.53 -14.43
N MET A 138 2.88 -5.19 -13.75
CA MET A 138 1.61 -5.88 -14.00
C MET A 138 1.16 -5.60 -15.42
N GLN A 139 0.92 -6.68 -16.17
CA GLN A 139 0.57 -6.54 -17.57
C GLN A 139 -0.84 -6.02 -17.79
N LYS A 140 -0.95 -5.16 -18.79
CA LYS A 140 -2.21 -4.58 -19.23
C LYS A 140 -3.05 -5.63 -19.93
N LYS A 141 -4.35 -5.63 -19.64
CA LYS A 141 -5.35 -6.38 -20.37
C LYS A 141 -6.22 -5.39 -21.15
N LEU A 142 -5.97 -5.26 -22.45
CA LEU A 142 -6.76 -4.40 -23.32
C LEU A 142 -7.63 -5.25 -24.25
N ASP A 143 -8.74 -4.69 -24.71
CA ASP A 143 -9.57 -5.33 -25.71
C ASP A 143 -8.92 -5.18 -27.09
N PRO A 144 -8.84 -6.25 -27.92
CA PRO A 144 -8.20 -6.15 -29.23
C PRO A 144 -8.90 -5.19 -30.22
N LEU A 145 -10.19 -4.90 -30.03
CA LEU A 145 -10.98 -4.06 -30.92
C LEU A 145 -11.23 -2.67 -30.32
N SER A 146 -11.59 -2.61 -29.04
CA SER A 146 -11.93 -1.36 -28.35
C SER A 146 -10.82 -0.82 -27.44
N GLY A 147 -9.64 -1.46 -27.42
CA GLY A 147 -8.50 -1.01 -26.62
C GLY A 147 -8.86 -0.90 -25.13
N PRO A 148 -8.56 0.23 -24.46
CA PRO A 148 -8.87 0.42 -23.04
C PRO A 148 -10.37 0.58 -22.75
N ASP A 149 -11.20 0.96 -23.72
CA ASP A 149 -12.64 1.21 -23.53
C ASP A 149 -13.48 -0.06 -23.36
N GLY A 150 -12.88 -1.25 -23.55
CA GLY A 150 -13.58 -2.52 -23.36
C GLY A 150 -14.10 -2.70 -21.91
N ASP A 151 -15.18 -3.47 -21.75
CA ASP A 151 -15.80 -3.69 -20.43
C ASP A 151 -15.02 -4.68 -19.55
N ASP A 152 -14.01 -5.34 -20.10
CA ASP A 152 -13.16 -6.32 -19.41
C ASP A 152 -11.68 -5.98 -19.56
N THR A 153 -11.31 -4.74 -19.28
CA THR A 153 -9.95 -4.24 -19.48
C THR A 153 -9.35 -3.70 -18.19
N TRP A 154 -8.03 -3.69 -18.11
CA TRP A 154 -7.25 -2.93 -17.13
C TRP A 154 -5.95 -2.49 -17.79
N GLY A 155 -5.60 -1.22 -17.62
CA GLY A 155 -4.43 -0.61 -18.24
C GLY A 155 -4.76 0.64 -19.04
N HIS A 156 -3.74 1.09 -19.77
CA HIS A 156 -3.77 2.31 -20.58
C HIS A 156 -2.99 2.17 -21.88
N GLU A 157 -3.34 3.00 -22.86
CA GLU A 157 -2.57 3.22 -24.09
C GLU A 157 -1.83 4.56 -24.04
N SER A 158 -0.84 4.72 -24.91
CA SER A 158 -0.12 6.00 -25.03
C SER A 158 -1.08 7.10 -25.47
N GLY A 159 -1.32 8.06 -24.57
CA GLY A 159 -2.16 9.22 -24.81
C GLY A 159 -1.59 10.21 -25.83
N VAL A 160 -2.36 11.27 -26.10
CA VAL A 160 -1.99 12.38 -27.00
C VAL A 160 -1.36 13.56 -26.25
N GLY A 161 -1.15 13.45 -24.93
CA GLY A 161 -0.56 14.48 -24.09
C GLY A 161 -1.56 15.54 -23.65
N ASN A 162 -2.85 15.18 -23.57
CA ASN A 162 -3.92 16.04 -23.08
C ASN A 162 -4.73 15.27 -22.03
N ASP A 163 -4.56 15.62 -20.76
CA ASP A 163 -5.14 14.90 -19.61
C ASP A 163 -6.64 14.60 -19.75
N TRP A 164 -7.43 15.53 -20.31
CA TRP A 164 -8.86 15.33 -20.47
C TRP A 164 -9.19 14.26 -21.51
N TRP A 165 -8.49 14.26 -22.65
CA TRP A 165 -8.66 13.23 -23.68
C TRP A 165 -8.02 11.91 -23.25
N ASP A 166 -6.87 11.99 -22.60
CA ASP A 166 -6.08 10.85 -22.15
C ASP A 166 -6.88 10.06 -21.10
N SER A 167 -7.31 10.71 -20.02
CA SER A 167 -8.12 10.08 -18.96
C SER A 167 -9.43 9.44 -19.45
N ARG A 168 -9.98 9.89 -20.59
CA ARG A 168 -11.29 9.44 -21.09
C ARG A 168 -11.20 8.35 -22.16
N MET A 169 -10.16 8.35 -22.98
CA MET A 169 -10.07 7.48 -24.17
C MET A 169 -8.88 6.51 -24.12
N TYR A 170 -7.90 6.78 -23.26
CA TYR A 170 -6.64 6.03 -23.23
C TYR A 170 -6.48 5.23 -21.93
N TYR A 171 -7.44 5.30 -21.01
CA TYR A 171 -7.43 4.58 -19.75
C TYR A 171 -8.72 3.78 -19.58
N SER A 172 -8.58 2.55 -19.13
CA SER A 172 -9.71 1.68 -18.85
C SER A 172 -10.53 2.16 -17.65
N LYS A 173 -11.81 1.80 -17.60
CA LYS A 173 -12.71 2.15 -16.47
C LYS A 173 -12.21 1.60 -15.12
N SER A 174 -11.52 0.47 -15.14
CA SER A 174 -10.90 -0.18 -13.98
C SER A 174 -9.57 0.44 -13.57
N TRP A 175 -9.01 1.35 -14.36
CA TRP A 175 -7.79 2.06 -14.00
C TRP A 175 -8.02 3.13 -12.92
N ALA A 176 -9.10 3.91 -13.07
CA ALA A 176 -9.38 5.06 -12.21
C ALA A 176 -10.64 4.91 -11.35
N GLY A 177 -11.50 3.92 -11.59
CA GLY A 177 -12.69 3.66 -10.77
C GLY A 177 -12.43 2.57 -9.75
N ALA A 178 -12.51 2.89 -8.45
CA ALA A 178 -12.17 1.96 -7.36
C ALA A 178 -13.01 0.66 -7.40
N GLU A 179 -14.34 0.77 -7.54
CA GLU A 179 -15.22 -0.39 -7.71
C GLU A 179 -14.88 -1.22 -8.96
N ASN A 180 -14.64 -0.57 -10.10
CA ASN A 180 -14.26 -1.26 -11.33
C ASN A 180 -12.91 -1.96 -11.20
N GLN A 181 -11.94 -1.34 -10.52
CA GLN A 181 -10.63 -1.92 -10.26
C GLN A 181 -10.76 -3.16 -9.38
N GLN A 182 -11.47 -3.05 -8.26
CA GLN A 182 -11.71 -4.16 -7.34
C GLN A 182 -12.37 -5.34 -8.05
N ASN A 183 -13.46 -5.09 -8.76
CA ASN A 183 -14.20 -6.10 -9.50
C ASN A 183 -13.34 -6.74 -10.60
N PHE A 184 -12.51 -5.94 -11.29
CA PHE A 184 -11.55 -6.46 -12.26
C PHE A 184 -10.54 -7.42 -11.61
N MET A 185 -9.90 -7.01 -10.50
CA MET A 185 -8.91 -7.86 -9.82
C MET A 185 -9.53 -9.18 -9.38
N LEU A 186 -10.69 -9.16 -8.73
CA LEU A 186 -11.40 -10.35 -8.27
C LEU A 186 -11.84 -11.27 -9.43
N LYS A 187 -12.22 -10.68 -10.56
CA LYS A 187 -12.62 -11.45 -11.75
C LYS A 187 -11.42 -12.13 -12.42
N HIS A 188 -10.23 -11.52 -12.39
CA HIS A 188 -9.02 -11.99 -13.07
C HIS A 188 -8.00 -12.59 -12.10
N GLY A 189 -8.48 -13.44 -11.19
CA GLY A 189 -7.66 -14.30 -10.34
C GLY A 189 -7.28 -13.75 -8.97
N GLY A 190 -7.47 -12.45 -8.74
CA GLY A 190 -7.32 -11.84 -7.41
C GLY A 190 -8.33 -12.41 -6.41
N GLU A 191 -7.98 -12.27 -5.12
CA GLU A 191 -8.79 -12.80 -4.02
C GLU A 191 -8.93 -11.78 -2.90
N GLU A 192 -10.01 -11.90 -2.13
CA GLU A 192 -10.10 -11.19 -0.86
C GLU A 192 -9.34 -11.94 0.21
N VAL A 193 -8.52 -11.22 0.96
CA VAL A 193 -7.74 -11.77 2.05
C VAL A 193 -8.22 -11.23 3.39
N PRO A 194 -8.34 -12.06 4.43
CA PRO A 194 -8.63 -11.57 5.77
C PRO A 194 -7.44 -10.78 6.30
N ALA A 195 -7.69 -9.86 7.23
CA ALA A 195 -6.66 -9.01 7.85
C ALA A 195 -5.43 -9.81 8.36
N SER A 196 -5.65 -11.02 8.87
CA SER A 196 -4.58 -11.91 9.37
C SER A 196 -3.65 -12.49 8.31
N GLN A 197 -3.97 -12.34 7.02
CA GLN A 197 -3.19 -12.85 5.90
C GLN A 197 -2.66 -11.75 4.99
N VAL A 198 -2.92 -10.48 5.33
CA VAL A 198 -2.53 -9.32 4.53
C VAL A 198 -1.02 -9.26 4.39
N ARG A 199 -0.56 -8.80 3.23
CA ARG A 199 0.86 -8.62 2.91
C ARG A 199 1.07 -7.30 2.17
N PRO A 200 2.29 -6.75 2.21
CA PRO A 200 2.66 -5.63 1.35
C PRO A 200 2.39 -5.93 -0.14
N GLY A 201 1.87 -4.94 -0.85
CA GLY A 201 1.40 -5.06 -2.23
C GLY A 201 -0.03 -5.61 -2.38
N ASP A 202 -0.73 -5.92 -1.29
CA ASP A 202 -2.19 -6.06 -1.32
C ASP A 202 -2.84 -4.66 -1.41
N ILE A 203 -4.09 -4.61 -1.88
CA ILE A 203 -4.84 -3.36 -2.11
C ILE A 203 -5.98 -3.28 -1.11
N ILE A 204 -6.10 -2.14 -0.43
CA ILE A 204 -7.24 -1.84 0.43
C ILE A 204 -8.28 -1.11 -0.40
N HIS A 205 -9.50 -1.61 -0.43
CA HIS A 205 -10.68 -0.96 -1.00
C HIS A 205 -11.65 -0.56 0.12
N TYR A 206 -12.13 0.68 0.09
CA TYR A 206 -13.13 1.18 1.02
C TYR A 206 -14.49 1.16 0.33
N GLU A 207 -15.37 0.31 0.84
CA GLU A 207 -16.75 0.17 0.40
C GLU A 207 -17.67 0.88 1.39
N GLN A 208 -18.54 1.75 0.91
CA GLN A 208 -19.45 2.49 1.76
C GLN A 208 -20.47 1.55 2.43
N GLN A 209 -20.51 1.52 3.76
CA GLN A 209 -21.47 0.72 4.53
C GLN A 209 -22.47 1.59 5.31
N GLY A 210 -22.05 2.77 5.76
CA GLY A 210 -22.89 3.71 6.49
C GLY A 210 -23.66 4.65 5.57
N PRO A 211 -24.58 5.46 6.11
CA PRO A 211 -25.17 6.57 5.37
C PRO A 211 -24.08 7.58 4.98
N ASN A 212 -24.12 8.04 3.74
CA ASN A 212 -23.30 9.12 3.19
C ASN A 212 -24.12 9.83 2.10
N ASP A 213 -24.02 11.16 2.01
CA ASP A 213 -24.83 11.96 1.08
C ASP A 213 -24.27 11.95 -0.37
N GLU A 214 -22.99 11.61 -0.53
CA GLU A 214 -22.26 11.64 -1.81
C GLU A 214 -21.94 10.24 -2.34
N ILE A 215 -21.85 9.24 -1.45
CA ILE A 215 -21.41 7.88 -1.79
C ILE A 215 -22.54 6.89 -1.47
N GLU A 216 -23.00 6.17 -2.50
CA GLU A 216 -24.03 5.16 -2.35
C GLU A 216 -23.54 3.96 -1.53
N HIS A 217 -24.42 3.41 -0.69
CA HIS A 217 -24.14 2.20 0.07
C HIS A 217 -23.76 1.03 -0.86
N GLY A 218 -22.67 0.34 -0.53
CA GLY A 218 -22.11 -0.79 -1.28
C GLY A 218 -21.17 -0.35 -2.40
N ASN A 219 -21.01 0.96 -2.65
CA ASN A 219 -20.07 1.45 -3.64
C ASN A 219 -18.65 1.52 -3.06
N THR A 220 -17.69 0.93 -3.76
CA THR A 220 -16.27 1.09 -3.47
C THR A 220 -15.76 2.40 -4.07
N HIS A 221 -15.32 3.31 -3.21
CA HIS A 221 -15.00 4.68 -3.60
C HIS A 221 -13.52 5.05 -3.45
N HIS A 222 -12.76 4.31 -2.64
CA HIS A 222 -11.36 4.59 -2.38
C HIS A 222 -10.50 3.33 -2.45
N ALA A 223 -9.24 3.51 -2.83
CA ALA A 223 -8.26 2.45 -2.96
C ALA A 223 -6.90 2.91 -2.42
N ALA A 224 -6.16 2.01 -1.77
CA ALA A 224 -4.83 2.29 -1.24
C ALA A 224 -3.92 1.06 -1.28
N VAL A 225 -2.61 1.26 -1.22
CA VAL A 225 -1.62 0.17 -1.24
C VAL A 225 -1.21 -0.18 0.19
N VAL A 226 -1.29 -1.47 0.55
CA VAL A 226 -0.66 -1.97 1.78
C VAL A 226 0.85 -1.91 1.59
N THR A 227 1.54 -1.18 2.46
CA THR A 227 2.99 -0.97 2.37
C THR A 227 3.78 -1.72 3.42
N ALA A 228 3.17 -2.00 4.59
CA ALA A 228 3.77 -2.81 5.64
C ALA A 228 2.71 -3.54 6.48
N VAL A 229 3.11 -4.63 7.13
CA VAL A 229 2.37 -5.27 8.23
C VAL A 229 3.33 -5.47 9.39
N MET A 230 3.00 -4.86 10.54
CA MET A 230 3.84 -4.86 11.73
C MET A 230 3.78 -6.21 12.46
N PRO A 231 4.76 -6.53 13.34
CA PRO A 231 4.79 -7.80 14.07
C PRO A 231 3.56 -8.07 14.96
N ASP A 232 2.83 -7.02 15.35
CA ASP A 232 1.59 -7.12 16.12
C ASP A 232 0.34 -7.29 15.23
N GLY A 233 0.50 -7.28 13.91
CA GLY A 233 -0.55 -7.41 12.92
C GLY A 233 -1.15 -6.07 12.45
N GLU A 234 -0.61 -4.93 12.88
CA GLU A 234 -1.07 -3.64 12.37
C GLU A 234 -0.75 -3.49 10.88
N ILE A 235 -1.72 -2.99 10.11
CA ILE A 235 -1.59 -2.81 8.66
C ILE A 235 -1.25 -1.35 8.39
N LYS A 236 -0.13 -1.13 7.71
CA LYS A 236 0.26 0.19 7.21
C LYS A 236 -0.09 0.31 5.75
N TYR A 237 -0.59 1.47 5.35
CA TYR A 237 -0.96 1.71 3.96
C TYR A 237 -0.59 3.12 3.50
N THR A 238 -0.55 3.29 2.18
CA THR A 238 -0.18 4.54 1.50
C THR A 238 -1.20 4.91 0.43
N GLN A 239 -1.58 6.20 0.34
CA GLN A 239 -2.58 6.75 -0.59
C GLN A 239 -2.22 8.17 -1.07
N HIS A 240 -2.89 8.64 -2.13
CA HIS A 240 -2.48 9.86 -2.86
C HIS A 240 -3.35 11.11 -2.66
N GLN A 241 -4.69 11.04 -2.60
CA GLN A 241 -5.54 12.25 -2.69
C GLN A 241 -5.43 13.21 -1.49
N ASP A 242 -5.29 12.67 -0.28
CA ASP A 242 -4.92 13.44 0.92
C ASP A 242 -3.45 13.23 1.31
N SER A 243 -2.69 12.58 0.42
CA SER A 243 -1.28 12.20 0.58
C SER A 243 -0.95 11.65 1.97
N TYR A 244 -1.00 10.33 2.12
CA TYR A 244 -0.59 9.66 3.35
C TYR A 244 0.36 8.52 3.04
N GLN A 245 1.45 8.46 3.80
CA GLN A 245 2.49 7.43 3.70
C GLN A 245 2.50 6.61 4.98
N ASN A 246 2.53 5.28 4.87
CA ASN A 246 2.70 4.35 6.00
C ASN A 246 1.78 4.64 7.20
N VAL A 247 0.53 5.01 6.94
CA VAL A 247 -0.43 5.30 8.01
C VAL A 247 -1.09 4.03 8.52
N SER A 248 -1.42 4.02 9.81
CA SER A 248 -2.14 2.91 10.45
C SER A 248 -3.57 2.80 9.91
N LEU A 249 -3.94 1.62 9.41
CA LEU A 249 -5.33 1.31 9.08
C LEU A 249 -6.22 1.41 10.31
N GLN A 250 -5.90 0.65 11.36
CA GLN A 250 -6.70 0.56 12.58
C GLN A 250 -6.83 1.90 13.30
N GLY A 251 -5.75 2.68 13.37
CA GLY A 251 -5.74 3.99 13.99
C GLY A 251 -6.65 4.99 13.29
N ARG A 252 -6.79 4.88 11.96
CA ARG A 252 -7.55 5.82 11.15
C ARG A 252 -9.01 5.49 10.97
N LEU A 253 -9.43 4.23 11.12
CA LEU A 253 -10.82 3.83 10.94
C LEU A 253 -11.81 4.76 11.66
N PRO A 254 -11.63 5.12 12.95
CA PRO A 254 -12.57 6.03 13.61
C PRO A 254 -12.65 7.42 12.97
N ALA A 255 -11.54 7.96 12.47
CA ALA A 255 -11.52 9.26 11.81
C ALA A 255 -12.23 9.20 10.45
N THR A 256 -11.96 8.15 9.66
CA THR A 256 -12.64 7.91 8.38
C THR A 256 -14.14 7.69 8.59
N GLU A 257 -14.53 6.88 9.56
CA GLU A 257 -15.95 6.61 9.85
C GLU A 257 -16.72 7.87 10.27
N ASN A 258 -16.06 8.78 11.01
CA ASN A 258 -16.66 10.06 11.38
C ASN A 258 -16.78 11.02 10.19
N ALA A 259 -15.85 10.97 9.24
CA ALA A 259 -15.83 11.87 8.09
C ALA A 259 -16.74 11.40 6.94
N GLU A 260 -16.73 10.10 6.65
CA GLU A 260 -17.33 9.50 5.44
C GLU A 260 -18.43 8.48 5.78
N GLY A 261 -18.71 8.25 7.06
CA GLY A 261 -19.61 7.18 7.52
C GLY A 261 -18.90 5.83 7.57
N GLN A 262 -19.60 4.81 8.08
CA GLN A 262 -19.05 3.45 8.23
C GLN A 262 -18.55 2.88 6.91
N GLN A 263 -17.38 2.24 6.94
CA GLN A 263 -16.73 1.66 5.76
C GLN A 263 -16.55 0.16 5.96
N ASN A 264 -16.86 -0.62 4.94
CA ASN A 264 -16.48 -2.02 4.85
C ASN A 264 -15.10 -2.10 4.17
N ILE A 265 -14.08 -2.54 4.91
CA ILE A 265 -12.71 -2.65 4.40
C ILE A 265 -12.54 -3.98 3.70
N ARG A 266 -12.32 -3.94 2.38
CA ARG A 266 -12.09 -5.11 1.55
C ARG A 266 -10.64 -5.11 1.09
N ILE A 267 -9.85 -6.11 1.51
CA ILE A 267 -8.44 -6.21 1.14
C ILE A 267 -8.31 -7.23 0.04
N VAL A 268 -7.92 -6.77 -1.15
CA VAL A 268 -7.76 -7.61 -2.34
C VAL A 268 -6.28 -7.85 -2.59
N ARG A 269 -5.93 -9.13 -2.71
CA ARG A 269 -4.63 -9.56 -3.21
C ARG A 269 -4.69 -9.73 -4.72
N PRO A 270 -3.94 -8.93 -5.51
CA PRO A 270 -3.88 -9.11 -6.95
C PRO A 270 -3.15 -10.41 -7.30
N HIS A 271 -3.78 -11.22 -8.15
CA HIS A 271 -3.19 -12.41 -8.75
C HIS A 271 -3.65 -12.50 -10.21
N PRO A 272 -3.11 -11.65 -11.09
CA PRO A 272 -3.56 -11.59 -12.49
C PRO A 272 -3.58 -12.98 -13.11
N ASP A 273 -4.66 -13.41 -13.75
CA ASP A 273 -4.75 -14.77 -14.30
C ASP A 273 -3.96 -14.96 -15.61
N ARG A 274 -3.25 -13.92 -16.08
CA ARG A 274 -2.58 -13.81 -17.39
C ARG A 274 -1.12 -13.32 -17.31
N TYR A 275 -0.46 -13.31 -18.47
CA TYR A 275 0.97 -13.06 -18.71
C TYR A 275 1.20 -12.16 -19.90
#